data_AF-I1JYS5-F1
#
_entry.id   AF-I1JYS5-F1
#
_cell.length_a   1.000
_cell.length_b   1.000
_cell.length_c   1.000
_cell.angle_alpha   90.00
_cell.angle_beta   90.00
_cell.angle_gamma   90.00
#
_symmetry.space_group_name_H-M   'P 1'
#
loop_
_entity.id
_entity.type
_entity.pdbx_description
1 polymer ?
#
loop_
_entity_poly.entity_id
_entity_poly.type
_entity_poly.pdbx_seq_one_letter_code
_entity_poly.pdbx_strand_id
1 'polypeptide(L)'
;MAIISDFNEEEQKPTHSSPPQPQSSSSSSSSSFSAAFDRSNPIAFLERVFQFVSEHSDFLATESAEKEIALLVRAAGKKKREFLKSEREKAEKKKREDLKASEEREKSDKRLKEEKEPKAEDTSKDESTSKVPNKGNGLDLEKYSWTQSLQEVNVNVPVPNGTKSRFVTVEIKKNHLKVGLKGQPPIIEGEFYKSVKPDDCYWSIECNFYSFDQA
;
A
#
# COMPACT_ATOMS: atom_id res chain seq x y z
N MET A 1 -68.64 -31.85 -11.15
CA MET A 1 -69.00 -32.59 -12.38
C MET A 1 -69.25 -31.56 -13.46
N ALA A 2 -68.78 -31.86 -14.67
CA ALA A 2 -68.60 -30.92 -15.78
C ALA A 2 -69.84 -30.73 -16.65
N ILE A 3 -69.67 -29.82 -17.62
CA ILE A 3 -70.41 -29.59 -18.88
C ILE A 3 -71.61 -28.64 -18.75
N ILE A 4 -71.52 -27.42 -19.32
CA ILE A 4 -72.25 -26.96 -20.53
C ILE A 4 -71.44 -25.83 -21.18
N SER A 5 -71.09 -26.01 -22.45
CA SER A 5 -70.64 -24.97 -23.38
C SER A 5 -71.87 -24.41 -24.11
N ASP A 6 -71.98 -23.10 -24.27
CA ASP A 6 -72.68 -22.39 -25.36
C ASP A 6 -72.41 -20.88 -25.15
N PHE A 7 -71.75 -20.19 -26.07
CA PHE A 7 -72.29 -19.58 -27.31
C PHE A 7 -72.48 -18.06 -27.10
N ASN A 8 -71.72 -17.23 -27.84
CA ASN A 8 -72.17 -15.89 -28.21
C ASN A 8 -71.47 -15.36 -29.49
N GLU A 9 -72.31 -15.10 -30.49
CA GLU A 9 -72.23 -14.28 -31.72
C GLU A 9 -71.31 -13.05 -31.67
N GLU A 10 -70.45 -12.83 -32.68
CA GLU A 10 -70.62 -12.08 -33.97
C GLU A 10 -70.31 -10.58 -33.88
N GLU A 11 -69.32 -10.10 -34.65
CA GLU A 11 -69.55 -9.07 -35.70
C GLU A 11 -68.35 -8.95 -36.68
N GLN A 12 -68.63 -8.47 -37.89
CA GLN A 12 -67.88 -8.62 -39.14
C GLN A 12 -66.94 -7.43 -39.49
N LYS A 13 -65.79 -7.76 -40.14
CA LYS A 13 -64.99 -7.09 -41.23
C LYS A 13 -64.93 -5.53 -41.38
N PRO A 14 -63.80 -4.93 -41.86
CA PRO A 14 -63.24 -5.27 -43.19
C PRO A 14 -61.71 -5.37 -43.30
N THR A 15 -61.34 -6.16 -44.30
CA THR A 15 -60.03 -6.24 -44.95
C THR A 15 -59.62 -4.92 -45.59
N HIS A 16 -58.40 -4.44 -45.32
CA HIS A 16 -57.59 -3.76 -46.33
C HIS A 16 -56.10 -4.02 -46.08
N SER A 17 -55.50 -4.59 -47.11
CA SER A 17 -54.11 -4.99 -47.28
C SER A 17 -53.16 -3.78 -47.25
N SER A 18 -52.03 -3.93 -46.55
CA SER A 18 -50.84 -3.07 -46.66
C SER A 18 -49.57 -3.91 -46.42
N PRO A 19 -48.46 -3.61 -47.09
CA PRO A 19 -47.34 -4.53 -47.34
C PRO A 19 -46.53 -4.84 -46.07
N PRO A 20 -45.73 -5.93 -46.05
CA PRO A 20 -44.92 -6.26 -44.89
C PRO A 20 -43.86 -5.16 -44.70
N GLN A 21 -44.01 -4.36 -43.64
CA GLN A 21 -42.91 -3.55 -43.15
C GLN A 21 -41.79 -4.50 -42.74
N PRO A 22 -40.53 -4.28 -43.16
CA PRO A 22 -39.41 -4.99 -42.58
C PRO A 22 -39.37 -4.59 -41.11
N GLN A 23 -39.76 -5.51 -40.23
CA GLN A 23 -39.47 -5.35 -38.81
C GLN A 23 -37.95 -5.44 -38.68
N SER A 24 -37.30 -4.28 -38.60
CA SER A 24 -35.98 -4.15 -38.03
C SER A 24 -36.09 -4.54 -36.55
N SER A 25 -36.02 -5.83 -36.28
CA SER A 25 -35.79 -6.37 -34.95
C SER A 25 -34.35 -6.03 -34.55
N SER A 26 -34.08 -4.76 -34.22
CA SER A 26 -32.95 -4.43 -33.36
C SER A 26 -33.33 -4.83 -31.93
N SER A 27 -33.44 -6.13 -31.69
CA SER A 27 -33.45 -6.66 -30.33
C SER A 27 -32.03 -6.48 -29.81
N SER A 28 -31.78 -5.38 -29.11
CA SER A 28 -30.58 -5.22 -28.29
C SER A 28 -30.65 -6.25 -27.16
N SER A 29 -30.22 -7.48 -27.45
CA SER A 29 -30.12 -8.55 -26.47
C SER A 29 -29.08 -8.14 -25.43
N SER A 30 -29.55 -7.66 -24.27
CA SER A 30 -28.68 -7.31 -23.15
C SER A 30 -27.97 -8.56 -22.66
N SER A 31 -26.67 -8.65 -22.90
CA SER A 31 -25.85 -9.77 -22.44
C SER A 31 -25.30 -9.45 -21.06
N SER A 32 -25.38 -10.41 -20.14
CA SER A 32 -24.92 -10.23 -18.75
C SER A 32 -23.49 -10.75 -18.60
N PHE A 33 -22.64 -10.02 -17.89
CA PHE A 33 -21.25 -10.40 -17.63
C PHE A 33 -20.97 -10.45 -16.12
N SER A 34 -20.30 -11.53 -15.67
CA SER A 34 -19.80 -11.65 -14.30
C SER A 34 -18.41 -12.28 -14.31
N ALA A 35 -17.44 -11.66 -13.63
CA ALA A 35 -16.12 -12.22 -13.41
C ALA A 35 -15.57 -11.78 -12.05
N ALA A 36 -14.86 -12.67 -11.37
CA ALA A 36 -14.20 -12.36 -10.11
C ALA A 36 -12.89 -11.60 -10.35
N PHE A 37 -12.64 -10.57 -9.55
CA PHE A 37 -11.37 -9.83 -9.59
C PHE A 37 -10.42 -10.35 -8.51
N ASP A 38 -9.30 -10.95 -8.95
CA ASP A 38 -8.18 -11.32 -8.08
C ASP A 38 -7.07 -10.27 -8.15
N ARG A 39 -6.61 -9.81 -6.98
CA ARG A 39 -5.52 -8.83 -6.86
C ARG A 39 -4.16 -9.42 -7.23
N SER A 40 -3.98 -10.72 -7.03
CA SER A 40 -2.73 -11.42 -7.35
C SER A 40 -2.58 -11.68 -8.85
N ASN A 41 -3.70 -11.75 -9.57
CA ASN A 41 -3.72 -11.94 -11.02
C ASN A 41 -4.83 -11.10 -11.70
N PRO A 42 -4.60 -9.79 -11.90
CA PRO A 42 -5.59 -8.91 -12.53
C PRO A 42 -5.73 -9.17 -14.04
N ILE A 43 -4.77 -9.83 -14.68
CA ILE A 43 -4.79 -10.11 -16.13
C ILE A 43 -5.89 -11.14 -16.45
N ALA A 44 -6.04 -12.19 -15.63
CA ALA A 44 -7.08 -13.19 -15.83
C ALA A 44 -8.50 -12.60 -15.84
N PHE A 45 -8.76 -11.54 -15.05
CA PHE A 45 -10.03 -10.81 -15.10
C PHE A 45 -10.21 -10.09 -16.46
N LEU A 46 -9.17 -9.41 -16.94
CA LEU A 46 -9.22 -8.69 -18.23
C LEU A 46 -9.39 -9.64 -19.41
N GLU A 47 -8.77 -10.83 -19.39
CA GLU A 47 -8.98 -11.87 -20.39
C GLU A 47 -10.46 -12.25 -20.50
N ARG A 48 -11.15 -12.42 -19.37
CA ARG A 48 -12.60 -12.72 -19.36
C ARG A 48 -13.44 -11.57 -19.89
N VAL A 49 -13.06 -10.33 -19.58
CA VAL A 49 -13.72 -9.14 -20.15
C VAL A 49 -13.53 -9.12 -21.67
N PHE A 50 -12.32 -9.30 -22.17
CA PHE A 50 -12.06 -9.28 -23.62
C PHE A 50 -12.72 -10.45 -24.35
N GLN A 51 -12.74 -11.64 -23.75
CA GLN A 51 -13.47 -12.78 -24.29
C GLN A 51 -14.96 -12.47 -24.41
N PHE A 52 -15.60 -11.94 -23.35
CA PHE A 52 -17.01 -11.55 -23.41
C PHE A 52 -17.27 -10.48 -24.47
N VAL A 53 -16.40 -9.48 -24.58
CA VAL A 53 -16.54 -8.45 -25.62
C VAL A 53 -16.42 -9.06 -27.01
N SER A 54 -15.51 -10.02 -27.23
CA SER A 54 -15.36 -10.69 -28.53
C SER A 54 -16.56 -11.56 -28.91
N GLU A 55 -17.25 -12.16 -27.94
CA GLU A 55 -18.40 -13.03 -28.17
C GLU A 55 -19.69 -12.23 -28.47
N HIS A 56 -19.76 -11.00 -27.98
CA HIS A 56 -20.97 -10.17 -28.02
C HIS A 56 -20.83 -8.87 -28.81
N SER A 57 -19.66 -8.58 -29.38
CA SER A 57 -19.38 -7.35 -30.13
C SER A 57 -18.22 -7.49 -31.11
N ASP A 58 -18.32 -6.79 -32.24
CA ASP A 58 -17.24 -6.68 -33.22
C ASP A 58 -16.21 -5.59 -32.88
N PHE A 59 -16.34 -4.93 -31.72
CA PHE A 59 -15.45 -3.84 -31.29
C PHE A 59 -13.96 -4.21 -31.45
N LEU A 60 -13.58 -5.41 -30.99
CA LEU A 60 -12.18 -5.86 -31.03
C LEU A 60 -11.65 -6.18 -32.44
N ALA A 61 -12.52 -6.30 -33.44
CA ALA A 61 -12.13 -6.49 -34.84
C ALA A 61 -11.78 -5.17 -35.54
N THR A 62 -12.03 -4.02 -34.91
CA THR A 62 -11.73 -2.70 -35.49
C THR A 62 -10.25 -2.32 -35.33
N GLU A 63 -9.69 -1.64 -36.33
CA GLU A 63 -8.30 -1.14 -36.27
C GLU A 63 -8.08 -0.06 -35.19
N SER A 64 -9.16 0.53 -34.66
CA SER A 64 -9.09 1.51 -33.57
C SER A 64 -9.16 0.89 -32.17
N ALA A 65 -9.62 -0.35 -32.03
CA ALA A 65 -9.86 -1.00 -30.73
C ALA A 65 -8.65 -0.94 -29.81
N GLU A 66 -7.48 -1.33 -30.31
CA GLU A 66 -6.23 -1.32 -29.54
C GLU A 66 -5.84 0.09 -29.09
N LYS A 67 -6.00 1.08 -29.98
CA LYS A 67 -5.68 2.48 -29.68
C LYS A 67 -6.60 3.02 -28.59
N GLU A 68 -7.89 2.74 -28.68
CA GLU A 68 -8.89 3.16 -27.69
C GLU A 68 -8.63 2.50 -26.33
N ILE A 69 -8.44 1.18 -26.29
CA ILE A 69 -8.07 0.45 -25.06
C ILE A 69 -6.78 1.03 -24.46
N ALA A 70 -5.76 1.27 -25.28
CA ALA A 70 -4.51 1.86 -24.82
C ALA A 70 -4.70 3.27 -24.24
N LEU A 71 -5.58 4.10 -24.83
CA LEU A 71 -5.93 5.41 -24.29
C LEU A 71 -6.62 5.30 -22.93
N LEU A 72 -7.58 4.37 -22.77
CA LEU A 72 -8.24 4.11 -21.48
C LEU A 72 -7.22 3.70 -20.40
N VAL A 73 -6.31 2.77 -20.72
CA VAL A 73 -5.26 2.32 -19.79
C VAL A 73 -4.34 3.47 -19.40
N ARG A 74 -3.91 4.29 -20.37
CA ARG A 74 -3.07 5.46 -20.12
C ARG A 74 -3.77 6.49 -19.23
N ALA A 75 -5.06 6.75 -19.47
CA ALA A 75 -5.86 7.68 -18.68
C ALA A 75 -6.03 7.18 -17.22
N ALA A 76 -6.36 5.90 -17.04
CA ALA A 76 -6.46 5.29 -15.71
C ALA A 76 -5.13 5.34 -14.95
N GLY A 77 -4.02 5.03 -15.64
CA GLY A 77 -2.67 5.12 -15.07
C GLY A 77 -2.26 6.55 -14.72
N LYS A 78 -2.58 7.54 -15.56
CA LYS A 78 -2.31 8.96 -15.29
C LYS A 78 -3.05 9.43 -14.04
N LYS A 79 -4.35 9.13 -13.92
CA LYS A 79 -5.15 9.47 -12.73
C LYS A 79 -4.57 8.87 -11.45
N LYS A 80 -4.12 7.60 -11.49
CA LYS A 80 -3.47 6.95 -10.34
C LYS A 80 -2.14 7.63 -9.97
N ARG A 81 -1.31 8.00 -10.96
CA ARG A 81 -0.04 8.70 -10.73
C ARG A 81 -0.23 10.10 -10.16
N GLU A 82 -1.19 10.87 -10.67
CA GLU A 82 -1.53 12.21 -10.15
C GLU A 82 -2.04 12.14 -8.71
N PHE A 83 -2.90 11.16 -8.41
CA PHE A 83 -3.34 10.91 -7.04
C PHE A 83 -2.15 10.63 -6.12
N LEU A 84 -1.26 9.70 -6.50
CA LEU A 84 -0.06 9.37 -5.72
C LEU A 84 0.90 10.56 -5.57
N LYS A 85 1.04 11.41 -6.60
CA LYS A 85 1.86 12.61 -6.55
C LYS A 85 1.28 13.63 -5.56
N SER A 86 -0.04 13.88 -5.63
CA SER A 86 -0.73 14.79 -4.72
C SER A 86 -0.64 14.34 -3.26
N GLU A 87 -0.73 13.03 -3.00
CA GLU A 87 -0.60 12.48 -1.65
C GLU A 87 0.83 12.63 -1.12
N ARG A 88 1.85 12.45 -1.98
CA ARG A 88 3.26 12.70 -1.60
C ARG A 88 3.51 14.18 -1.30
N GLU A 89 3.00 15.10 -2.12
CA GLU A 89 3.14 16.54 -1.90
C GLU A 89 2.46 17.00 -0.60
N LYS A 90 1.26 16.48 -0.29
CA LYS A 90 0.60 16.74 1.00
C LYS A 90 1.38 16.19 2.18
N ALA A 91 1.92 14.97 2.07
CA ALA A 91 2.72 14.35 3.11
C ALA A 91 4.01 15.14 3.36
N GLU A 92 4.66 15.64 2.30
CA GLU A 92 5.86 16.47 2.39
C GLU A 92 5.56 17.84 3.02
N LYS A 93 4.47 18.50 2.60
CA LYS A 93 4.05 19.78 3.19
C LYS A 93 3.76 19.63 4.68
N LYS A 94 3.03 18.59 5.08
CA LYS A 94 2.74 18.29 6.48
C LYS A 94 4.04 18.04 7.27
N LYS A 95 4.96 17.25 6.73
CA LYS A 95 6.28 17.00 7.36
C LYS A 95 7.07 18.30 7.56
N ARG A 96 7.02 19.24 6.61
CA ARG A 96 7.71 20.54 6.70
C ARG A 96 7.06 21.47 7.73
N GLU A 97 5.74 21.45 7.86
CA GLU A 97 5.01 22.20 8.88
C GLU A 97 5.30 21.66 10.29
N ASP A 98 5.31 20.33 10.47
CA ASP A 98 5.64 19.69 11.75
C ASP A 98 7.10 19.98 12.18
N LEU A 99 8.06 19.96 11.24
CA LEU A 99 9.47 20.32 11.50
C LEU A 99 9.62 21.78 11.95
N LYS A 100 8.95 22.72 11.29
CA LYS A 100 8.98 24.14 11.67
C LYS A 100 8.37 24.38 13.05
N ALA A 101 7.25 23.72 13.36
CA ALA A 101 6.61 23.82 14.66
C ALA A 101 7.48 23.23 15.79
N SER A 102 8.27 22.19 15.49
CA SER A 102 9.24 21.62 16.43
C SER A 102 10.42 22.56 16.67
N GLU A 103 10.99 23.15 15.62
CA GLU A 103 12.11 24.10 15.72
C GLU A 103 11.74 25.38 16.50
N GLU A 104 10.51 25.89 16.33
CA GLU A 104 10.02 27.05 17.10
C GLU A 104 9.82 26.71 18.59
N ARG A 105 9.32 25.50 18.91
CA ARG A 105 9.20 25.03 20.30
C ARG A 105 10.58 24.87 20.94
N GLU A 106 11.54 24.28 20.23
CA GLU A 106 12.90 24.08 20.74
C GLU A 106 13.65 25.41 20.96
N LYS A 107 13.41 26.42 20.09
CA LYS A 107 13.90 27.80 20.32
C LYS A 107 13.25 28.46 21.52
N SER A 108 11.95 28.23 21.76
CA SER A 108 11.26 28.79 22.92
C SER A 108 11.72 28.15 24.25
N ASP A 109 12.01 26.85 24.26
CA ASP A 109 12.54 26.13 25.43
C ASP A 109 14.01 26.51 25.74
N LYS A 110 14.84 26.76 24.72
CA LYS A 110 16.21 27.27 24.93
C LYS A 110 16.23 28.67 25.55
N ARG A 111 15.25 29.53 25.23
CA ARG A 111 15.15 30.90 25.79
C ARG A 111 14.70 30.94 27.25
N LEU A 112 14.12 29.85 27.77
CA LEU A 112 13.70 29.71 29.17
C LEU A 112 14.80 29.10 30.08
N LYS A 113 15.86 28.54 29.50
CA LYS A 113 16.95 27.87 30.25
C LYS A 113 18.17 28.75 30.54
N GLU A 114 18.21 29.98 30.03
CA GLU A 114 19.38 30.87 30.15
C GLU A 114 19.43 31.71 31.45
N GLU A 115 18.49 31.55 32.39
CA GLU A 115 18.47 32.33 33.65
C GLU A 115 18.94 31.56 34.91
N LYS A 116 19.47 30.33 34.78
CA LYS A 116 20.07 29.62 35.92
C LYS A 116 21.32 28.82 35.54
N GLU A 117 22.47 29.41 35.83
CA GLU A 117 23.78 28.75 35.95
C GLU A 117 24.31 29.02 37.38
N PRO A 118 25.20 28.17 37.97
CA PRO A 118 26.48 27.83 37.35
C PRO A 118 27.09 26.41 37.55
N LYS A 119 27.96 26.05 36.58
CA LYS A 119 29.28 25.34 36.60
C LYS A 119 29.44 23.95 37.26
N ALA A 120 29.91 22.97 36.46
CA ALA A 120 31.29 22.39 36.48
C ALA A 120 31.51 21.29 35.40
N GLU A 121 32.71 21.31 34.78
CA GLU A 121 33.55 20.31 34.05
C GLU A 121 33.13 18.80 34.08
N ASP A 122 33.39 17.91 33.11
CA ASP A 122 34.35 17.78 31.99
C ASP A 122 33.90 16.68 30.98
N THR A 123 34.32 16.83 29.71
CA THR A 123 34.51 15.89 28.57
C THR A 123 33.60 14.65 28.36
N SER A 124 33.00 14.43 27.19
CA SER A 124 33.68 14.23 25.90
C SER A 124 32.72 14.28 24.68
N LYS A 125 33.26 14.85 23.59
CA LYS A 125 32.78 14.95 22.19
C LYS A 125 31.90 13.81 21.66
N ASP A 126 30.86 14.15 20.89
CA ASP A 126 30.83 13.82 19.45
C ASP A 126 29.80 14.65 18.66
N GLU A 127 30.08 14.78 17.38
CA GLU A 127 29.72 15.84 16.45
C GLU A 127 28.24 15.92 16.03
N SER A 128 27.77 17.16 15.92
CA SER A 128 26.55 17.56 15.21
C SER A 128 26.69 17.35 13.70
N THR A 129 26.70 16.09 13.26
CA THR A 129 26.49 15.75 11.85
C THR A 129 24.99 15.72 11.58
N SER A 130 24.53 16.51 10.62
CA SER A 130 23.15 16.44 10.12
C SER A 130 22.92 15.06 9.49
N LYS A 131 22.44 14.11 10.29
CA LYS A 131 22.25 12.73 9.87
C LYS A 131 21.09 12.66 8.86
N VAL A 132 21.40 12.38 7.60
CA VAL A 132 20.42 12.28 6.51
C VAL A 132 19.52 11.06 6.76
N PRO A 133 18.19 11.22 6.79
CA PRO A 133 17.29 10.09 6.94
C PRO A 133 17.39 9.11 5.76
N ASN A 134 17.29 7.81 6.05
CA ASN A 134 17.27 6.78 5.01
C ASN A 134 15.92 6.76 4.26
N LYS A 135 15.82 5.94 3.19
CA LYS A 135 14.59 5.82 2.38
C LYS A 135 13.35 5.42 3.19
N GLY A 136 13.55 4.80 4.36
CA GLY A 136 12.50 4.38 5.28
C GLY A 136 12.22 5.39 6.40
N ASN A 137 12.54 6.67 6.24
CA ASN A 137 12.37 7.71 7.28
C ASN A 137 13.04 7.43 8.63
N GLY A 138 13.99 6.51 8.67
CA GLY A 138 14.81 6.28 9.85
C GLY A 138 16.25 6.69 9.58
N LEU A 139 17.19 5.97 10.18
CA LEU A 139 18.60 6.28 10.10
C LEU A 139 19.43 5.01 10.00
N ASP A 140 20.46 5.07 9.17
CA ASP A 140 21.49 4.04 9.08
C ASP A 140 22.65 4.44 10.01
N LEU A 141 22.90 3.63 11.04
CA LEU A 141 24.07 3.76 11.90
C LEU A 141 25.04 2.61 11.60
N GLU A 142 26.26 2.73 12.13
CA GLU A 142 27.31 1.71 11.94
C GLU A 142 26.92 0.35 12.55
N LYS A 143 26.23 0.36 13.70
CA LYS A 143 25.90 -0.86 14.46
C LYS A 143 24.51 -1.43 14.16
N TYR A 144 23.60 -0.61 13.67
CA TYR A 144 22.23 -0.99 13.37
C TYR A 144 21.61 0.07 12.46
N SER A 145 20.60 -0.31 11.69
CA SER A 145 19.74 0.64 10.98
C SER A 145 18.33 0.51 11.48
N TRP A 146 17.56 1.58 11.35
CA TRP A 146 16.14 1.52 11.60
C TRP A 146 15.38 2.29 10.54
N THR A 147 14.14 1.88 10.33
CA THR A 147 13.19 2.52 9.44
C THR A 147 11.87 2.66 10.18
N GLN A 148 11.08 3.64 9.78
CA GLN A 148 9.81 3.96 10.41
C GLN A 148 8.73 4.22 9.37
N SER A 149 7.58 3.60 9.60
CA SER A 149 6.32 3.96 8.97
C SER A 149 5.42 4.70 9.96
N LEU A 150 4.21 5.06 9.55
CA LEU A 150 3.22 5.62 10.48
C LEU A 150 2.73 4.60 11.52
N GLN A 151 2.89 3.31 11.22
CA GLN A 151 2.30 2.21 11.98
C GLN A 151 3.34 1.52 12.88
N GLU A 152 4.58 1.43 12.43
CA GLU A 152 5.61 0.60 13.08
C GLU A 152 7.02 1.14 12.86
N VAL A 153 7.95 0.65 13.68
CA VAL A 153 9.38 0.88 13.58
C VAL A 153 10.07 -0.46 13.38
N ASN A 154 10.87 -0.57 12.33
CA ASN A 154 11.65 -1.76 12.01
C ASN A 154 13.12 -1.47 12.30
N VAL A 155 13.72 -2.26 13.19
CA VAL A 155 15.15 -2.15 13.57
C VAL A 155 15.89 -3.36 13.02
N ASN A 156 16.93 -3.13 12.24
CA ASN A 156 17.79 -4.15 11.68
C ASN A 156 19.18 -4.08 12.32
N VAL A 157 19.63 -5.18 12.91
CA VAL A 157 20.93 -5.28 13.55
C VAL A 157 21.75 -6.34 12.83
N PRO A 158 22.82 -5.98 12.10
CA PRO A 158 23.70 -6.96 11.48
C PRO A 158 24.37 -7.82 12.56
N VAL A 159 24.28 -9.14 12.40
CA VAL A 159 24.91 -10.12 13.30
C VAL A 159 25.95 -10.95 12.54
N PRO A 160 27.03 -11.42 13.20
CA PRO A 160 28.03 -12.27 12.57
C PRO A 160 27.44 -13.57 12.02
N ASN A 161 28.04 -14.10 10.95
CA ASN A 161 27.62 -15.36 10.33
C ASN A 161 27.64 -16.51 11.36
N GLY A 162 26.60 -17.36 11.32
CA GLY A 162 26.46 -18.48 12.25
C GLY A 162 25.86 -18.11 13.61
N THR A 163 25.43 -16.86 13.82
CA THR A 163 24.66 -16.47 15.00
C THR A 163 23.33 -17.21 15.03
N LYS A 164 23.14 -18.04 16.07
CA LYS A 164 21.86 -18.73 16.33
C LYS A 164 20.99 -17.90 17.25
N SER A 165 19.67 -18.05 17.16
CA SER A 165 18.69 -17.36 18.01
C SER A 165 19.00 -17.45 19.51
N ARG A 166 19.49 -18.61 20.00
CA ARG A 166 19.86 -18.82 21.41
C ARG A 166 20.98 -17.92 21.93
N PHE A 167 21.75 -17.29 21.04
CA PHE A 167 22.82 -16.36 21.38
C PHE A 167 22.37 -14.91 21.29
N VAL A 168 21.14 -14.64 20.86
CA VAL A 168 20.58 -13.29 20.78
C VAL A 168 19.69 -13.05 22.01
N THR A 169 19.87 -11.90 22.63
CA THR A 169 19.01 -11.41 23.70
C THR A 169 18.29 -10.17 23.20
N VAL A 170 16.97 -10.26 23.09
CA VAL A 170 16.08 -9.14 22.75
C VAL A 170 15.08 -8.97 23.89
N GLU A 171 15.08 -7.81 24.54
CA GLU A 171 14.15 -7.45 25.59
C GLU A 171 13.42 -6.17 25.18
N ILE A 172 12.11 -6.29 24.98
CA ILE A 172 11.23 -5.19 24.55
C ILE A 172 10.26 -4.91 25.70
N LYS A 173 10.45 -3.78 26.36
CA LYS A 173 9.53 -3.25 27.38
C LYS A 173 8.74 -2.08 26.79
N LYS A 174 7.70 -1.65 27.51
CA LYS A 174 6.85 -0.53 27.11
C LYS A 174 7.63 0.72 26.68
N ASN A 175 8.70 1.07 27.39
CA ASN A 175 9.49 2.27 27.13
C ASN A 175 10.99 1.97 26.93
N HIS A 176 11.40 0.71 26.82
CA HIS A 176 12.83 0.37 26.81
C HIS A 176 13.12 -0.78 25.86
N LEU A 177 14.21 -0.65 25.11
CA LEU A 177 14.70 -1.67 24.19
C LEU A 177 16.12 -2.06 24.56
N LYS A 178 16.34 -3.37 24.68
CA LYS A 178 17.67 -3.94 24.81
C LYS A 178 17.87 -5.04 23.77
N VAL A 179 18.89 -4.89 22.93
CA VAL A 179 19.25 -5.85 21.89
C VAL A 179 20.74 -6.12 21.99
N GLY A 180 21.13 -7.38 22.06
CA GLY A 180 22.54 -7.76 22.11
C GLY A 180 22.77 -9.25 21.92
N LEU A 181 24.05 -9.62 21.92
CA LEU A 181 24.47 -11.01 21.92
C LEU A 181 24.83 -11.45 23.34
N LYS A 182 24.49 -12.68 23.69
CA LYS A 182 24.77 -13.25 25.01
C LYS A 182 26.28 -13.26 25.27
N GLY A 183 26.70 -12.60 26.35
CA GLY A 183 28.11 -12.49 26.74
C GLY A 183 28.87 -11.32 26.08
N GLN A 184 28.20 -10.49 25.28
CA GLN A 184 28.75 -9.26 24.70
C GLN A 184 28.00 -8.03 25.25
N PRO A 185 28.60 -6.82 25.16
CA PRO A 185 27.87 -5.59 25.43
C PRO A 185 26.62 -5.46 24.56
N PRO A 186 25.50 -4.94 25.10
CA PRO A 186 24.31 -4.65 24.30
C PRO A 186 24.63 -3.75 23.12
N ILE A 187 24.11 -4.09 21.94
CA ILE A 187 24.27 -3.31 20.71
C ILE A 187 23.35 -2.08 20.78
N ILE A 188 22.14 -2.29 21.30
CA ILE A 188 21.14 -1.25 21.53
C ILE A 188 20.69 -1.40 22.99
N GLU A 189 20.79 -0.31 23.74
CA GLU A 189 20.21 -0.20 25.08
C GLU A 189 19.76 1.24 25.25
N GLY A 190 18.45 1.45 25.40
CA GLY A 190 17.91 2.79 25.46
C GLY A 190 16.40 2.83 25.62
N GLU A 191 15.91 4.02 25.97
CA GLU A 191 14.48 4.27 26.08
C GLU A 191 13.87 4.60 24.72
N PHE A 192 12.66 4.09 24.49
CA PHE A 192 11.89 4.44 23.30
C PHE A 192 11.43 5.89 23.38
N TYR A 193 11.37 6.54 22.22
CA TYR A 193 10.81 7.89 22.12
C TYR A 193 9.33 7.95 22.54
N LYS A 194 8.57 6.87 22.32
CA LYS A 194 7.18 6.70 22.76
C LYS A 194 6.93 5.29 23.24
N SER A 195 5.93 5.13 24.11
CA SER A 195 5.53 3.81 24.59
C SER A 195 5.07 2.90 23.45
N VAL A 196 5.56 1.66 23.47
CA VAL A 196 5.12 0.57 22.59
C VAL A 196 4.27 -0.43 23.37
N LYS A 197 3.49 -1.26 22.67
CA LYS A 197 2.81 -2.41 23.23
C LYS A 197 3.71 -3.64 23.05
N PRO A 198 4.33 -4.19 24.11
CA PRO A 198 5.25 -5.32 23.97
C PRO A 198 4.62 -6.54 23.31
N ASP A 199 3.32 -6.76 23.52
CA ASP A 199 2.58 -7.90 22.95
C ASP A 199 2.45 -7.84 21.41
N ASP A 200 2.51 -6.64 20.82
CA ASP A 200 2.46 -6.43 19.37
C ASP A 200 3.87 -6.40 18.75
N CYS A 201 4.93 -6.48 19.57
CA CYS A 201 6.32 -6.45 19.11
C CYS A 201 6.85 -7.86 18.90
N TYR A 202 7.43 -8.11 17.73
CA TYR A 202 8.08 -9.37 17.39
C TYR A 202 9.50 -9.11 16.88
N TRP A 203 10.34 -10.13 17.01
CA TRP A 203 11.69 -10.12 16.45
C TRP A 203 11.96 -11.47 15.77
N SER A 204 12.78 -11.42 14.72
CA SER A 204 13.26 -12.59 14.01
C SER A 204 14.77 -12.45 13.77
N ILE A 205 15.42 -13.56 13.47
CA ILE A 205 16.81 -13.59 13.04
C ILE A 205 16.87 -14.26 11.68
N GLU A 206 17.45 -13.57 10.70
CA GLU A 206 17.71 -14.12 9.38
C GLU A 206 19.15 -14.63 9.31
N CYS A 207 19.32 -15.91 9.02
CA CYS A 207 20.64 -16.52 8.89
C CYS A 207 21.01 -16.60 7.40
N ASN A 208 21.75 -15.61 6.91
CA ASN A 208 22.33 -15.69 5.57
C ASN A 208 23.51 -16.69 5.58
N PHE A 209 23.19 -17.98 5.40
CA PHE A 209 24.17 -18.97 4.99
C PHE A 209 24.53 -18.68 3.54
N TYR A 210 25.59 -17.91 3.30
CA TYR A 210 26.27 -17.95 2.01
C TYR A 210 26.97 -19.32 1.91
N SER A 211 26.28 -20.32 1.35
CA SER A 211 26.91 -21.52 0.83
C SER A 211 27.76 -21.08 -0.36
N PHE A 212 29.07 -21.00 -0.16
CA PHE A 212 30.02 -20.90 -1.24
C PHE A 212 30.15 -22.29 -1.87
N ASP A 213 29.13 -22.71 -2.61
CA ASP A 213 29.30 -23.78 -3.59
C ASP A 213 29.76 -23.11 -4.88
N GLN A 214 31.08 -23.03 -5.01
CA GLN A 214 31.75 -22.79 -6.27
C GLN A 214 32.12 -24.14 -6.86
N ALA A 215 31.53 -24.46 -8.01
CA ALA A 215 32.11 -25.29 -9.07
C ALA A 215 31.59 -24.78 -10.41
#